data_AF-A0A956IQV4-F1
#
_entry.id   AF-A0A956IQV4-F1
#
_cell.length_a   1.000
_cell.length_b   1.000
_cell.length_c   1.000
_cell.angle_alpha   90.00
_cell.angle_beta   90.00
_cell.angle_gamma   90.00
#
_symmetry.space_group_name_H-M   'P 1'
#
loop_
_entity.id
_entity.type
_entity.pdbx_description
1 polymer ?
#
loop_
_entity_poly.entity_id
_entity_poly.type
_entity_poly.pdbx_seq_one_letter_code
_entity_poly.pdbx_strand_id
1 'polypeptide(L)'
;MKKPKFWRSLAERENTDEFRANAQREFFAKADEGPTVPGRRRFLQLMGASLALSGCWQEDRLLPRTNRPEGLIPGKPVYFATTMELGGVGVGLLARSYDGRPIKLEGNPEHAGSAGGSTSMQQAAVLEMYDPDRSKGVARYSAGKRESGTWGEFEEAFLK
;
A
#
# COMPACT_ATOMS: atom_id res chain seq x y z
N MET A 1 79.75 5.83 0.24
CA MET A 1 79.26 6.94 1.09
C MET A 1 78.07 6.46 1.93
N LYS A 2 78.13 6.62 3.27
CA LYS A 2 77.03 6.26 4.18
C LYS A 2 75.94 7.34 4.06
N LYS A 3 74.68 6.97 3.79
CA LYS A 3 73.59 7.95 3.69
C LYS A 3 73.34 8.60 5.07
N PRO A 4 73.11 9.92 5.15
CA PRO A 4 72.78 10.56 6.41
C PRO A 4 71.44 10.03 6.95
N LYS A 5 71.42 9.71 8.25
CA LYS A 5 70.22 9.22 8.93
C LYS A 5 69.41 10.41 9.44
N PHE A 6 68.22 10.58 8.88
CA PHE A 6 67.29 11.63 9.29
C PHE A 6 66.21 11.03 10.20
N TRP A 7 65.95 11.72 11.30
CA TRP A 7 64.90 11.36 12.26
C TRP A 7 63.66 12.20 11.99
N ARG A 8 62.48 11.60 12.07
CA ARG A 8 61.19 12.25 11.76
C ARG A 8 60.60 12.96 12.99
N SER A 9 61.03 12.59 14.19
CA SER A 9 60.64 13.25 15.44
C SER A 9 61.74 13.18 16.50
N LEU A 10 61.64 14.03 17.52
CA LEU A 10 62.57 14.04 18.65
C LEU A 10 62.53 12.70 19.42
N ALA A 11 61.33 12.15 19.58
CA ALA A 11 61.10 10.84 20.21
C ALA A 11 61.74 9.68 19.44
N GLU A 12 61.81 9.78 18.10
CA GLU A 12 62.50 8.78 17.28
C GLU A 12 64.03 8.83 17.47
N ARG A 13 64.58 10.05 17.61
CA ARG A 13 66.01 10.25 17.91
C ARG A 13 66.37 9.72 19.30
N GLU A 14 65.53 10.00 20.28
CA GLU A 14 65.73 9.59 21.69
C GLU A 14 65.42 8.11 21.91
N ASN A 15 64.69 7.49 20.98
CA ASN A 15 64.45 6.05 20.89
C ASN A 15 63.88 5.48 22.21
N THR A 16 62.94 6.21 22.79
CA THR A 16 62.25 5.86 24.04
C THR A 16 61.40 4.61 23.87
N ASP A 17 61.18 3.88 24.96
CA ASP A 17 60.44 2.61 24.91
C ASP A 17 58.97 2.79 24.52
N GLU A 18 58.34 3.91 24.89
CA GLU A 18 56.99 4.27 24.43
C GLU A 18 56.92 4.47 22.92
N PHE A 19 57.93 5.11 22.33
CA PHE A 19 57.99 5.33 20.90
C PHE A 19 58.16 4.00 20.15
N ARG A 20 59.00 3.08 20.65
CA ARG A 20 59.14 1.74 20.08
C ARG A 20 57.84 0.94 20.15
N ALA A 21 57.17 0.96 21.31
CA ALA A 21 55.91 0.26 21.53
C ALA A 21 54.76 0.84 20.68
N ASN A 22 54.82 2.12 20.32
CA ASN A 22 53.84 2.74 19.43
C ASN A 22 54.18 2.54 17.95
N ALA A 23 55.47 2.57 17.58
CA ALA A 23 55.92 2.33 16.21
C ALA A 23 55.74 0.88 15.76
N GLN A 24 55.77 -0.08 16.69
CA GLN A 24 55.46 -1.49 16.44
C GLN A 24 53.95 -1.76 16.32
N ARG A 25 53.09 -0.85 16.76
CA ARG A 25 51.64 -1.00 16.61
C ARG A 25 51.21 -0.53 15.22
N GLU A 26 50.62 -1.42 14.44
CA GLU A 26 50.18 -1.13 13.07
C GLU A 26 49.03 -0.10 13.00
N PHE A 27 48.28 0.08 14.09
CA PHE A 27 47.20 1.06 14.18
C PHE A 27 47.29 1.86 15.49
N PHE A 28 47.03 3.17 15.41
CA PHE A 28 46.95 4.04 16.59
C PHE A 28 45.89 3.52 17.56
N ALA A 29 46.19 3.54 18.87
CA ALA A 29 45.39 2.91 19.93
C ALA A 29 43.87 3.22 19.95
N LYS A 30 43.41 4.30 19.29
CA LYS A 30 41.98 4.64 19.15
C LYS A 30 41.23 3.88 18.05
N ALA A 31 41.91 3.12 17.20
CA ALA A 31 41.27 2.34 16.15
C ALA A 31 40.63 1.05 16.66
N ASP A 32 41.04 0.59 17.85
CA ASP A 32 40.69 -0.71 18.45
C ASP A 32 39.62 -0.60 19.56
N GLU A 33 38.89 0.52 19.60
CA GLU A 33 37.74 0.66 20.48
C GLU A 33 36.61 -0.24 19.94
N GLY A 34 36.39 -1.36 20.63
CA GLY A 34 35.36 -2.35 20.31
C GLY A 34 33.94 -1.76 20.24
N PRO A 35 32.94 -2.56 19.82
CA PRO A 35 31.58 -2.09 19.50
C PRO A 35 30.79 -1.48 20.67
N THR A 36 31.37 -1.46 21.87
CA THR A 36 30.81 -0.93 23.12
C THR A 36 31.15 0.54 23.37
N VAL A 37 32.06 1.16 22.61
CA VAL A 37 32.47 2.55 22.82
C VAL A 37 31.63 3.52 21.96
N PRO A 38 31.05 4.60 22.53
CA PRO A 38 30.27 5.57 21.76
C PRO A 38 31.17 6.38 20.82
N GLY A 39 31.05 6.16 19.51
CA GLY A 39 31.80 6.88 18.49
C GLY A 39 31.02 7.05 17.17
N ARG A 40 31.47 7.98 16.32
CA ARG A 40 30.82 8.31 15.02
C ARG A 40 30.60 7.07 14.14
N ARG A 41 31.55 6.12 14.14
CA ARG A 41 31.45 4.85 13.40
C ARG A 41 30.30 3.99 13.92
N ARG A 42 30.11 3.90 15.24
CA ARG A 42 29.03 3.13 15.86
C ARG A 42 27.66 3.75 15.56
N PHE A 43 27.56 5.08 15.61
CA PHE A 43 26.36 5.80 15.18
C PHE A 43 25.99 5.47 13.73
N LEU A 44 26.95 5.56 12.79
CA LEU A 44 26.71 5.21 11.38
C LEU A 44 26.37 3.72 11.18
N GLN A 45 26.98 2.82 11.95
CA GLN A 45 26.63 1.39 11.92
C GLN A 45 25.20 1.13 12.40
N LEU A 46 24.76 1.78 13.49
CA LEU A 46 23.40 1.64 14.01
C LEU A 46 22.36 2.27 13.08
N MET A 47 22.66 3.45 12.52
CA MET A 47 21.82 4.12 11.52
C MET A 47 21.73 3.33 10.21
N GLY A 48 22.82 2.71 9.76
CA GLY A 48 22.81 1.84 8.59
C GLY A 48 22.03 0.54 8.82
N ALA A 49 22.14 -0.05 10.02
CA ALA A 49 21.40 -1.24 10.40
C ALA A 49 19.89 -0.99 10.52
N SER A 50 19.47 0.18 11.01
CA SER A 50 18.04 0.51 11.10
C SER A 50 17.37 0.72 9.73
N LEU A 51 18.09 1.31 8.76
CA LEU A 51 17.59 1.47 7.38
C LEU A 51 17.48 0.13 6.63
N ALA A 52 18.36 -0.83 6.91
CA ALA A 52 18.27 -2.17 6.31
C ALA A 52 17.01 -2.94 6.76
N LEU A 53 16.48 -2.65 7.95
CA LEU A 53 15.27 -3.28 8.48
C LEU A 53 13.96 -2.67 7.95
N SER A 54 14.01 -1.49 7.32
CA SER A 54 12.83 -0.82 6.76
C SER A 54 12.61 -1.10 5.26
N GLY A 55 13.37 -2.02 4.66
CA GLY A 55 13.39 -2.25 3.21
C GLY A 55 12.43 -3.32 2.69
N CYS A 56 11.30 -3.57 3.36
CA CYS A 56 10.34 -4.57 2.90
C CYS A 56 9.28 -3.92 2.00
N TRP A 57 9.41 -4.09 0.68
CA TRP A 57 8.37 -3.74 -0.28
C TRP A 57 7.36 -4.88 -0.31
N GLN A 58 6.07 -4.59 -0.17
CA GLN A 58 5.05 -5.60 -0.46
C GLN A 58 5.03 -5.86 -1.96
N GLU A 59 5.13 -7.13 -2.34
CA GLU A 59 4.94 -7.56 -3.73
C GLU A 59 3.46 -7.44 -4.10
N ASP A 60 3.15 -6.55 -5.05
CA ASP A 60 1.81 -6.46 -5.62
C ASP A 60 1.54 -7.65 -6.55
N ARG A 61 0.51 -8.43 -6.23
CA ARG A 61 0.09 -9.57 -7.05
C ARG A 61 -0.88 -9.13 -8.13
N LEU A 62 -0.44 -9.16 -9.39
CA LEU A 62 -1.30 -8.92 -10.56
C LEU A 62 -2.01 -10.21 -10.98
N LEU A 63 -3.33 -10.24 -10.85
CA LEU A 63 -4.16 -11.39 -11.23
C LEU A 63 -4.94 -11.07 -12.52
N PRO A 64 -4.60 -11.69 -13.68
CA PRO A 64 -5.39 -11.55 -14.89
C PRO A 64 -6.70 -12.34 -14.78
N ARG A 65 -7.68 -11.99 -15.62
CA ARG A 65 -8.93 -12.76 -15.73
C ARG A 65 -8.67 -14.15 -16.30
N THR A 66 -9.29 -15.17 -15.73
CA THR A 66 -9.25 -16.56 -16.24
C THR A 66 -9.86 -16.66 -17.64
N ASN A 67 -10.94 -15.93 -17.90
CA ASN A 67 -11.55 -15.79 -19.22
C ASN A 67 -11.74 -14.29 -19.51
N ARG A 68 -11.16 -13.81 -20.62
CA ARG A 68 -11.26 -12.42 -21.03
C ARG A 68 -12.36 -12.28 -22.09
N PRO A 69 -13.49 -11.62 -21.77
CA PRO A 69 -14.52 -11.36 -22.77
C PRO A 69 -13.98 -10.44 -23.87
N GLU A 70 -14.50 -10.61 -25.08
CA GLU A 70 -14.14 -9.77 -26.22
C GLU A 70 -14.53 -8.30 -25.96
N GLY A 71 -13.71 -7.37 -26.44
CA GLY A 71 -13.94 -5.92 -26.28
C GLY A 71 -13.56 -5.32 -24.92
N LEU A 72 -13.31 -6.11 -23.86
CA LEU A 72 -12.89 -5.58 -22.56
C LEU A 72 -11.37 -5.39 -22.49
N ILE A 73 -10.90 -4.14 -22.57
CA ILE A 73 -9.47 -3.79 -22.44
C ILE A 73 -9.19 -3.36 -20.99
N PRO A 74 -8.31 -4.07 -20.25
CA PRO A 74 -7.94 -3.69 -18.89
C PRO A 74 -7.43 -2.25 -18.81
N GLY A 75 -7.87 -1.51 -17.80
CA GLY A 75 -7.50 -0.11 -17.61
C GLY A 75 -8.22 0.90 -18.51
N LYS A 76 -9.04 0.47 -19.47
CA LYS A 76 -9.95 1.38 -20.19
C LYS A 76 -11.34 1.34 -19.55
N PRO A 77 -11.93 2.51 -19.22
CA PRO A 77 -13.30 2.54 -18.71
C PRO A 77 -14.30 2.15 -19.79
N VAL A 78 -15.34 1.43 -19.38
CA VAL A 78 -16.53 1.14 -20.19
C VAL A 78 -17.71 1.90 -19.59
N TYR A 79 -18.57 2.46 -20.44
CA TYR A 79 -19.77 3.18 -20.00
C TYR A 79 -21.00 2.31 -20.23
N PHE A 80 -21.82 2.17 -19.20
CA PHE A 80 -23.10 1.45 -19.28
C PHE A 80 -24.25 2.43 -19.06
N ALA A 81 -25.23 2.42 -19.97
CA ALA A 81 -26.49 3.11 -19.74
C ALA A 81 -27.31 2.34 -18.70
N THR A 82 -27.68 3.02 -17.62
CA THR A 82 -28.45 2.47 -16.50
C THR A 82 -29.50 3.48 -16.04
N THR A 83 -30.37 3.10 -15.12
CA THR A 83 -31.40 3.97 -14.55
C THR A 83 -31.39 3.82 -13.03
N MET A 84 -31.49 4.93 -12.31
CA MET A 84 -31.70 4.94 -10.86
C MET A 84 -33.07 5.52 -10.56
N GLU A 85 -33.84 4.83 -9.73
CA GLU A 85 -35.12 5.32 -9.23
C GLU A 85 -34.89 6.20 -7.99
N LEU A 86 -35.46 7.40 -8.00
CA LEU A 86 -35.48 8.29 -6.84
C LEU A 86 -36.88 8.88 -6.70
N GLY A 87 -37.55 8.57 -5.59
CA GLY A 87 -38.91 9.07 -5.32
C GLY A 87 -39.96 8.62 -6.33
N GLY A 88 -39.85 7.39 -6.85
CA GLY A 88 -40.78 6.84 -7.86
C GLY A 88 -40.47 7.25 -9.31
N VAL A 89 -39.42 8.05 -9.53
CA VAL A 89 -39.02 8.52 -10.87
C VAL A 89 -37.68 7.92 -11.25
N GLY A 90 -37.64 7.21 -12.39
CA GLY A 90 -36.42 6.70 -12.99
C GLY A 90 -35.64 7.80 -13.72
N VAL A 91 -34.39 8.02 -13.33
CA VAL A 91 -33.47 8.93 -14.03
C VAL A 91 -32.40 8.11 -14.75
N GLY A 92 -32.24 8.31 -16.05
CA GLY A 92 -31.20 7.67 -16.85
C GLY A 92 -29.80 8.20 -16.53
N LEU A 93 -28.87 7.30 -16.31
CA LEU A 93 -27.49 7.56 -15.92
C LEU A 93 -26.52 6.76 -16.80
N LEU A 94 -25.26 7.20 -16.83
CA LEU A 94 -24.13 6.49 -17.42
C LEU A 94 -23.17 6.07 -16.31
N ALA A 95 -23.04 4.76 -16.12
CA ALA A 95 -22.10 4.17 -15.18
C ALA A 95 -20.74 3.96 -15.85
N ARG A 96 -19.72 4.69 -15.37
CA ARG A 96 -18.33 4.45 -15.74
C ARG A 96 -17.81 3.27 -14.94
N SER A 97 -17.42 2.21 -15.62
CA SER A 97 -16.99 0.94 -15.04
C SER A 97 -15.56 0.60 -15.43
N TYR A 98 -14.76 0.17 -14.46
CA TYR A 98 -13.44 -0.43 -14.70
C TYR A 98 -13.52 -1.90 -14.36
N ASP A 99 -13.21 -2.76 -15.33
CA ASP A 99 -13.22 -4.22 -15.16
C ASP A 99 -14.54 -4.75 -14.51
N GLY A 100 -15.69 -4.14 -14.85
CA GLY A 100 -17.00 -4.52 -14.32
C GLY A 100 -17.38 -3.87 -12.98
N ARG A 101 -16.50 -3.04 -12.41
CA ARG A 101 -16.75 -2.31 -11.16
C ARG A 101 -17.15 -0.86 -11.49
N PRO A 102 -18.41 -0.45 -11.27
CA PRO A 102 -18.80 0.94 -11.44
C PRO A 102 -18.02 1.81 -10.45
N ILE A 103 -17.43 2.91 -10.93
CA ILE A 103 -16.65 3.84 -10.10
C ILE A 103 -17.28 5.22 -10.02
N LYS A 104 -18.16 5.55 -10.97
CA LYS A 104 -18.78 6.86 -11.10
C LYS A 104 -20.09 6.71 -11.88
N LEU A 105 -21.10 7.45 -11.46
CA LEU A 105 -22.36 7.61 -12.18
C LEU A 105 -22.42 9.03 -12.70
N GLU A 106 -22.79 9.22 -13.96
CA GLU A 106 -23.04 10.54 -14.55
C GLU A 106 -24.43 10.57 -15.20
N GLY A 107 -24.95 11.75 -15.52
CA GLY A 107 -26.19 11.84 -16.28
C GLY A 107 -26.02 11.28 -17.69
N ASN A 108 -27.05 10.63 -18.22
CA ASN A 108 -27.07 10.29 -19.64
C ASN A 108 -27.52 11.53 -20.46
N PRO A 109 -26.69 12.06 -21.38
CA PRO A 109 -27.08 13.18 -22.24
C PRO A 109 -28.31 12.89 -23.11
N GLU A 110 -28.54 11.63 -23.46
CA GLU A 110 -29.67 11.20 -24.30
C GLU A 110 -30.98 11.02 -23.52
N HIS A 111 -30.93 11.03 -22.18
CA HIS A 111 -32.10 10.84 -21.34
C HIS A 111 -32.67 12.18 -20.88
N ALA A 112 -33.91 12.48 -21.24
CA ALA A 112 -34.56 13.77 -20.96
C ALA A 112 -34.54 14.16 -19.46
N GLY A 113 -34.62 13.18 -18.55
CA GLY A 113 -34.62 13.43 -17.11
C GLY A 113 -33.26 13.76 -16.48
N SER A 114 -32.14 13.51 -17.17
CA SER A 114 -30.81 13.84 -16.66
C SER A 114 -30.05 14.82 -17.56
N ALA A 115 -30.22 14.73 -18.88
CA ALA A 115 -29.60 15.62 -19.87
C ALA A 115 -28.08 15.80 -19.65
N GLY A 116 -27.40 14.74 -19.18
CA GLY A 116 -25.97 14.76 -18.86
C GLY A 116 -25.62 15.19 -17.42
N GLY A 117 -26.58 15.72 -16.66
CA GLY A 117 -26.41 16.10 -15.26
C GLY A 117 -26.72 14.96 -14.28
N SER A 118 -26.12 15.02 -13.09
CA SER A 118 -26.37 14.09 -11.99
C SER A 118 -26.51 14.82 -10.66
N THR A 119 -27.31 14.27 -9.76
CA THR A 119 -27.53 14.81 -8.40
C THR A 119 -26.52 14.23 -7.40
N SER A 120 -26.41 14.86 -6.23
CA SER A 120 -25.55 14.37 -5.14
C SER A 120 -25.92 12.94 -4.71
N MET A 121 -27.22 12.60 -4.69
CA MET A 121 -27.69 11.27 -4.35
C MET A 121 -27.27 10.23 -5.39
N GLN A 122 -27.38 10.56 -6.68
CA GLN A 122 -26.96 9.66 -7.76
C GLN A 122 -25.44 9.42 -7.75
N GLN A 123 -24.67 10.44 -7.39
CA GLN A 123 -23.23 10.31 -7.20
C GLN A 123 -22.89 9.45 -5.98
N ALA A 124 -23.61 9.65 -4.87
CA ALA A 124 -23.40 8.91 -3.63
C ALA A 124 -23.81 7.43 -3.71
N ALA A 125 -24.69 7.05 -4.64
CA ALA A 125 -25.12 5.66 -4.84
C ALA A 125 -23.96 4.68 -5.10
N VAL A 126 -22.84 5.18 -5.65
CA VAL A 126 -21.63 4.36 -5.79
C VAL A 126 -21.11 3.91 -4.41
N LEU A 127 -21.15 4.79 -3.41
CA LEU A 127 -20.70 4.48 -2.05
C LEU A 127 -21.64 3.46 -1.39
N GLU A 128 -22.95 3.61 -1.56
CA GLU A 128 -23.94 2.65 -1.05
C GLU A 128 -23.72 1.24 -1.62
N MET A 129 -23.35 1.13 -2.90
CA MET A 129 -23.04 -0.17 -3.52
C MET A 129 -21.82 -0.84 -2.90
N TYR A 130 -20.81 -0.07 -2.48
CA TYR A 130 -19.56 -0.55 -1.87
C TYR A 130 -19.55 -0.44 -0.33
N ASP A 131 -20.70 -0.19 0.29
CA ASP A 131 -20.80 -0.12 1.74
C ASP A 131 -20.47 -1.49 2.39
N PRO A 132 -19.49 -1.59 3.29
CA PRO A 132 -19.15 -2.84 3.98
C PRO A 132 -20.28 -3.41 4.85
N ASP A 133 -21.21 -2.56 5.29
CA ASP A 133 -22.35 -2.92 6.14
C ASP A 133 -23.59 -3.33 5.32
N ARG A 134 -23.52 -3.22 3.99
CA ARG A 134 -24.57 -3.70 3.08
C ARG A 134 -24.87 -5.16 3.34
N SER A 135 -26.15 -5.53 3.25
CA SER A 135 -26.57 -6.92 3.45
C SER A 135 -25.86 -7.87 2.47
N LYS A 136 -25.11 -8.83 3.03
CA LYS A 136 -24.30 -9.80 2.27
C LYS A 136 -25.06 -11.10 1.95
N GLY A 137 -26.23 -11.29 2.56
CA GLY A 137 -27.03 -12.50 2.42
C GLY A 137 -28.42 -12.33 3.01
N VAL A 138 -29.22 -13.38 2.91
CA VAL A 138 -30.57 -13.40 3.47
C VAL A 138 -30.48 -13.47 5.00
N ALA A 139 -31.33 -12.71 5.66
CA ALA A 139 -31.48 -12.76 7.11
C ALA A 139 -32.88 -13.28 7.46
N ARG A 140 -32.93 -14.20 8.41
CA ARG A 140 -34.16 -14.70 9.01
C ARG A 140 -34.30 -14.12 10.41
N TYR A 141 -35.53 -13.79 10.80
CA TYR A 141 -35.83 -13.41 12.17
C TYR A 141 -36.65 -14.50 12.85
N SER A 142 -36.15 -15.03 13.95
CA SER A 142 -36.83 -16.04 14.77
C SER A 142 -36.75 -15.64 16.24
N ALA A 143 -37.90 -15.63 16.92
CA ALA A 143 -38.00 -15.24 18.35
C ALA A 143 -37.25 -13.93 18.69
N GLY A 144 -37.29 -12.93 17.80
CA GLY A 144 -36.65 -11.62 17.99
C GLY A 144 -35.13 -11.59 17.75
N LYS A 145 -34.51 -12.69 17.30
CA LYS A 145 -33.09 -12.75 16.94
C LYS A 145 -32.90 -12.82 15.42
N ARG A 146 -31.86 -12.14 14.92
CA ARG A 146 -31.43 -12.19 13.52
C ARG A 146 -30.49 -13.38 13.32
N GLU A 147 -30.86 -14.28 12.43
CA GLU A 147 -30.10 -15.45 12.02
C GLU A 147 -29.74 -15.35 10.53
N SER A 148 -28.61 -15.91 10.13
CA SER A 148 -28.24 -15.99 8.71
C SER A 148 -29.05 -17.09 8.01
N GLY A 149 -29.68 -16.76 6.90
CA GLY A 149 -30.42 -17.71 6.06
C GLY A 149 -29.84 -17.84 4.66
N THR A 150 -30.35 -18.81 3.91
CA THR A 150 -30.01 -19.01 2.50
C THR A 150 -31.15 -18.55 1.60
N TRP A 151 -30.85 -18.27 0.32
CA TRP A 151 -31.88 -17.94 -0.66
C TRP A 151 -32.87 -19.09 -0.90
N GLY A 152 -32.40 -20.33 -0.93
CA GLY A 152 -33.27 -21.50 -1.11
C GLY A 152 -34.29 -21.67 0.02
N GLU A 153 -33.86 -21.54 1.29
CA GLU A 153 -34.77 -21.57 2.44
C GLU A 153 -35.80 -20.43 2.41
N PHE A 154 -35.39 -19.24 1.96
CA PHE A 154 -36.29 -18.11 1.81
C PHE A 154 -37.33 -18.36 0.72
N GLU A 155 -36.93 -18.88 -0.44
CA GLU A 155 -37.84 -19.22 -1.53
C GLU A 155 -38.89 -20.25 -1.10
N GLU A 156 -38.47 -21.33 -0.43
CA GLU A 156 -39.39 -22.35 0.09
C GLU A 156 -40.37 -21.80 1.13
N ALA A 157 -39.94 -20.83 1.94
CA ALA A 157 -40.78 -20.20 2.95
C ALA A 157 -41.75 -19.16 2.34
N PHE A 158 -41.35 -18.48 1.27
CA PHE A 158 -42.15 -17.44 0.61
C PHE A 158 -43.20 -18.01 -0.35
N LEU A 159 -42.92 -19.15 -0.97
CA LEU A 159 -43.83 -19.81 -1.92
C LEU A 159 -44.93 -20.66 -1.24
N LYS A 160 -44.88 -20.82 0.08
CA LYS A 160 -45.96 -21.43 0.88
C LYS A 160 -46.97 -20.39 1.32
#